data_AF-A0A973PVX9-F1
#
_entry.id   AF-A0A973PVX9-F1
#
_cell.length_a   1.000
_cell.length_b   1.000
_cell.length_c   1.000
_cell.angle_alpha   90.00
_cell.angle_beta   90.00
_cell.angle_gamma   90.00
#
_symmetry.space_group_name_H-M   'P 1'
#
loop_
_entity.id
_entity.type
_entity.pdbx_description
1 polymer ?
#
loop_
_entity_poly.entity_id
_entity_poly.type
_entity_poly.pdbx_seq_one_letter_code
_entity_poly.pdbx_strand_id
1 'polypeptide(L)' 'GDTAHADVYALGGKLNDVTSGSNGLCGAECTAGPGYDTVTGLGSPRAGVDTALAAMK' A
#
# COMPACT_ATOMS: atom_id res chain seq x y z
N GLY A 1 21.19 3.02 2.81
CA GLY A 1 20.23 2.03 3.32
C GLY A 1 18.95 2.78 3.47
N ASP A 2 18.15 2.78 2.42
CA ASP A 2 17.34 3.93 2.07
C ASP A 2 16.00 3.79 2.80
N THR A 3 15.67 4.73 3.68
CA THR A 3 14.47 4.66 4.54
C THR A 3 13.17 4.87 3.79
N ALA A 4 13.23 5.17 2.49
CA ALA A 4 12.08 5.45 1.65
C ALA A 4 11.01 4.34 1.68
N HIS A 5 11.41 3.08 1.84
CA HIS A 5 10.47 1.99 2.07
C HIS A 5 9.69 2.22 3.37
N ALA A 6 10.37 2.44 4.50
CA ALA A 6 9.72 2.66 5.80
C ALA A 6 8.78 3.87 5.78
N ASP A 7 9.16 4.95 5.08
CA ASP A 7 8.33 6.14 4.92
C ASP A 7 7.02 5.81 4.19
N VAL A 8 7.09 4.97 3.15
CA VAL A 8 5.89 4.52 2.42
C VAL A 8 4.95 3.69 3.32
N TYR A 9 5.47 2.83 4.20
CA TYR A 9 4.62 2.09 5.17
C TYR A 9 3.96 3.01 6.20
N ALA A 10 4.53 4.18 6.47
CA ALA A 10 4.02 5.14 7.44
C ALA A 10 3.08 6.20 6.84
N LEU A 11 2.84 6.20 5.53
CA LEU A 11 1.96 7.17 4.84
C LEU A 11 0.47 7.08 5.25
N GLY A 12 0.04 5.96 5.84
CA GLY A 12 -1.32 5.77 6.36
C GLY A 12 -2.40 6.09 5.33
N GLY A 13 -3.32 7.01 5.67
CA GLY A 13 -4.47 7.37 4.84
C GLY A 13 -4.16 8.07 3.50
N LYS A 14 -2.88 8.25 3.14
CA LYS A 14 -2.43 8.68 1.81
C LYS A 14 -2.37 7.54 0.80
N LEU A 15 -2.55 6.31 1.24
CA LEU A 15 -2.83 5.16 0.40
C LEU A 15 -4.29 4.74 0.59
N ASN A 16 -4.91 4.25 -0.48
CA ASN A 16 -6.22 3.64 -0.46
C ASN A 16 -6.03 2.13 -0.33
N ASP A 17 -6.22 1.62 0.88
CA ASP A 17 -6.23 0.19 1.18
C ASP A 17 -7.33 -0.51 0.36
N VAL A 18 -6.93 -1.48 -0.46
CA VAL A 18 -7.85 -2.25 -1.31
C VAL A 18 -8.14 -3.55 -0.59
N THR A 19 -9.28 -3.61 0.10
CA THR A 19 -9.57 -4.74 1.01
C THR A 19 -10.37 -5.87 0.36
N SER A 20 -10.58 -5.84 -0.95
CA SER A 20 -11.43 -6.82 -1.63
C SER A 20 -11.05 -6.98 -3.10
N GLY A 21 -11.17 -8.21 -3.59
CA GLY A 21 -10.86 -8.59 -4.96
C GLY A 21 -9.86 -9.75 -5.00
N SER A 22 -9.70 -10.34 -6.18
CA SER A 22 -8.74 -11.41 -6.40
C SER A 22 -8.10 -11.32 -7.77
N ASN A 23 -6.81 -11.66 -7.86
CA ASN A 23 -6.04 -11.69 -9.11
C ASN A 23 -5.73 -13.13 -9.59
N GLY A 24 -6.35 -14.16 -8.99
CA GLY A 24 -6.12 -15.56 -9.36
C GLY A 24 -6.70 -16.55 -8.37
N LEU A 25 -6.48 -17.85 -8.62
CA LEU A 25 -7.06 -18.94 -7.80
C LEU A 25 -6.10 -19.47 -6.71
N CYS A 26 -5.03 -18.73 -6.40
CA CYS A 26 -3.98 -19.19 -5.49
C CYS A 26 -4.30 -19.00 -4.00
N GLY A 27 -5.56 -18.83 -3.62
CA GLY A 27 -5.97 -18.69 -2.21
C GLY A 27 -5.68 -17.30 -1.65
N ALA A 28 -5.14 -17.24 -0.42
CA ALA A 28 -4.91 -15.99 0.30
C ALA A 28 -3.91 -15.08 -0.43
N GLU A 29 -2.91 -15.67 -1.07
CA GLU A 29 -1.88 -15.00 -1.86
C GLU A 29 -2.45 -14.22 -3.05
N CYS A 30 -3.61 -14.67 -3.56
CA CYS A 30 -4.33 -14.03 -4.67
C CYS A 30 -5.55 -13.23 -4.21
N THR A 31 -5.74 -12.99 -2.91
CA THR A 31 -6.92 -12.32 -2.36
C THR A 31 -6.51 -11.06 -1.61
N ALA A 32 -7.11 -9.94 -1.97
CA ALA A 32 -6.86 -8.67 -1.29
C ALA A 32 -7.49 -8.65 0.11
N GLY A 33 -6.90 -7.91 1.04
CA GLY A 33 -7.33 -7.89 2.44
C GLY A 33 -6.85 -6.63 3.17
N PRO A 34 -7.22 -6.43 4.45
CA PRO A 34 -6.83 -5.23 5.18
C PRO A 34 -5.30 -5.10 5.34
N GLY A 35 -4.78 -3.90 5.09
CA GLY A 35 -3.36 -3.59 5.25
C GLY A 35 -2.51 -3.99 4.05
N TYR A 36 -1.32 -4.54 4.30
CA TYR A 36 -0.48 -5.05 3.22
C TYR A 36 -0.98 -6.41 2.75
N ASP A 37 -1.17 -6.56 1.43
CA ASP A 37 -1.42 -7.84 0.78
C ASP A 37 -0.54 -8.05 -0.46
N THR A 38 -0.48 -9.28 -0.96
CA THR A 38 0.35 -9.67 -2.10
C THR A 38 -0.26 -9.35 -3.47
N VAL A 39 -1.48 -8.81 -3.49
CA VAL A 39 -2.22 -8.46 -4.70
C VAL A 39 -2.05 -6.98 -5.03
N THR A 40 -2.10 -6.12 -4.01
CA THR A 40 -2.15 -4.67 -4.11
C THR A 40 -1.09 -3.95 -3.29
N GLY A 41 -0.28 -4.68 -2.51
CA GLY A 41 0.68 -4.09 -1.59
C GLY A 41 -0.06 -3.35 -0.49
N LEU A 42 0.28 -2.08 -0.26
CA LEU A 42 -0.43 -1.18 0.66
C LEU A 42 -1.65 -0.49 0.00
N GLY A 43 -1.98 -0.87 -1.24
CA GLY A 43 -3.04 -0.25 -2.03
C GLY A 43 -2.56 0.88 -2.94
N SER A 44 -3.49 1.73 -3.38
CA SER A 44 -3.22 2.73 -4.42
C SER A 44 -2.94 4.13 -3.87
N PRO A 45 -2.11 4.95 -4.54
CA PRO A 45 -1.82 6.30 -4.08
C PRO A 45 -3.06 7.21 -4.12
N ARG A 46 -3.25 8.02 -3.07
CA ARG A 46 -4.28 9.08 -3.02
C ARG A 46 -3.66 10.46 -3.24
N ALA A 47 -4.51 11.47 -3.41
CA ALA A 47 -4.05 12.85 -3.59
C ALA A 47 -3.10 13.31 -2.47
N GLY A 48 -1.96 13.88 -2.87
CA GLY A 48 -0.93 14.42 -1.97
C GLY A 48 -0.01 13.37 -1.35
N VAL A 49 -0.01 12.12 -1.84
CA VAL A 49 0.91 11.06 -1.43
C VAL A 49 2.38 11.43 -1.67
N ASP A 50 2.66 12.10 -2.78
CA ASP A 50 3.97 12.60 -3.19
C ASP A 50 4.48 13.69 -2.25
N THR A 51 3.62 14.65 -1.91
CA THR A 51 3.92 15.73 -0.97
C THR A 51 4.15 15.18 0.43
N ALA A 52 3.32 14.21 0.87
CA ALA A 52 3.48 13.56 2.16
C ALA A 52 4.81 12.80 2.24
N LEU A 53 5.13 11.99 1.23
CA LEU A 53 6.40 11.25 1.17
C LEU A 53 7.60 12.19 1.11
N ALA A 54 7.49 13.31 0.38
CA ALA A 54 8.55 14.30 0.29
C ALA A 54 8.89 14.94 1.64
N ALA A 55 7.91 15.03 2.55
CA ALA A 55 8.02 15.63 3.88
C ALA A 55 8.58 14.70 4.97
N MET A 56 8.75 13.39 4.70
CA MET A 56 9.22 12.40 5.69
C MET A 56 10.76 12.30 5.80
N LYS A 57 11.50 13.26 5.22
CA LYS A 57 12.97 13.32 5.25
C LYS A 57 13.52 13.88 6.57
#